data_AF-A0A3E4YL35-F1
#
_entry.id   AF-A0A3E4YL35-F1
#
_cell.length_a   1.000
_cell.length_b   1.000
_cell.length_c   1.000
_cell.angle_alpha   90.00
_cell.angle_beta   90.00
_cell.angle_gamma   90.00
#
_symmetry.space_group_name_H-M   'P 1'
#
loop_
_entity.id
_entity.type
_entity.pdbx_description
1 polymer ?
#
loop_
_entity_poly.entity_id
_entity_poly.type
_entity_poly.pdbx_seq_one_letter_code
_entity_poly.pdbx_strand_id
1 'polypeptide(L)'
;MRITVKNELIDVKSTEMKKLYLRNVYIGEYSYGDYSKLVRIKANNNHFLGSFENYICGLIHNYFKIDVLNENDVKNAINLCKEKEQIELIDWINQQLYVLIKDYKNYEN
;
A
#
# COMPACT_ATOMS: atom_id res chain seq x y z
N MET A 1 -1.94 24.61 3.20
CA MET A 1 -1.68 23.15 3.28
C MET A 1 -0.18 22.94 3.32
N ARG A 2 0.38 22.47 4.44
CA ARG A 2 1.82 22.19 4.56
C ARG A 2 2.05 20.79 3.99
N ILE A 3 2.53 20.71 2.75
CA ILE A 3 2.92 19.45 2.14
C ILE A 3 4.28 19.10 2.70
N THR A 4 4.32 18.29 3.76
CA THR A 4 5.55 17.70 4.25
C THR A 4 5.93 16.58 3.30
N VAL A 5 6.70 16.91 2.25
CA VAL A 5 7.36 15.89 1.44
C VAL A 5 8.48 15.34 2.32
N LYS A 6 8.23 14.22 3.00
CA LYS A 6 9.34 13.45 3.55
C LYS A 6 10.22 13.09 2.36
N ASN A 7 11.44 13.61 2.31
CA ASN A 7 12.50 13.11 1.44
C ASN A 7 12.90 11.72 1.95
N GLU A 8 12.01 10.74 1.81
CA GLU A 8 12.39 9.34 1.96
C GLU A 8 13.23 9.01 0.73
N LEU A 9 14.52 8.70 0.97
CA LEU A 9 15.41 8.18 -0.07
C LEU A 9 14.82 6.84 -0.53
N ILE A 10 14.23 6.84 -1.71
CA ILE A 10 13.65 5.65 -2.35
C ILE A 10 14.80 4.69 -2.66
N ASP A 11 14.76 3.48 -2.10
CA ASP A 11 15.74 2.42 -2.38
C ASP A 11 15.02 1.15 -2.85
N VAL A 12 15.01 0.95 -4.17
CA VAL A 12 14.37 -0.20 -4.83
C VAL A 12 15.06 -1.54 -4.54
N LYS A 13 16.29 -1.51 -4.00
CA LYS A 13 17.07 -2.70 -3.62
C LYS A 13 17.02 -2.98 -2.12
N SER A 14 16.33 -2.14 -1.34
CA SER A 14 16.20 -2.34 0.09
C SER A 14 15.53 -3.67 0.41
N THR A 15 16.11 -4.39 1.37
CA THR A 15 15.56 -5.60 1.97
C THR A 15 14.87 -5.31 3.31
N GLU A 16 14.71 -4.03 3.65
CA GLU A 16 14.10 -3.59 4.92
C GLU A 16 12.60 -3.88 4.92
N MET A 17 12.12 -4.45 6.03
CA MET A 17 10.70 -4.55 6.33
C MET A 17 10.28 -3.36 7.19
N LYS A 18 9.24 -2.63 6.77
CA LYS A 18 8.70 -1.48 7.50
C LYS A 18 7.31 -1.80 8.02
N LYS A 19 7.01 -1.29 9.22
CA LYS A 19 5.69 -1.42 9.83
C LYS A 19 4.67 -0.57 9.08
N LEU A 20 3.55 -1.18 8.72
CA LEU A 20 2.39 -0.52 8.15
C LEU A 20 1.40 -0.19 9.26
N TYR A 21 1.07 1.09 9.35
CA TYR A 21 -0.02 1.59 10.17
C TYR A 21 -1.07 2.21 9.25
N LEU A 22 -2.34 1.87 9.47
CA LEU A 22 -3.48 2.52 8.84
C LEU A 22 -4.29 3.19 9.95
N ARG A 23 -4.42 4.52 9.92
CA ARG A 23 -5.17 5.29 10.92
C ARG A 23 -4.77 4.93 12.36
N ASN A 24 -3.47 4.84 12.63
CA ASN A 24 -2.85 4.42 13.91
C ASN A 24 -3.03 2.93 14.30
N VAL A 25 -3.70 2.12 13.50
CA VAL A 25 -3.80 0.68 13.71
C VAL A 25 -2.64 -0.02 13.00
N TYR A 26 -1.87 -0.81 13.75
CA TYR A 26 -0.83 -1.67 13.18
C TYR A 26 -1.45 -2.81 12.38
N ILE A 27 -1.04 -2.98 11.12
CA ILE A 27 -1.57 -4.01 10.21
C ILE A 27 -0.57 -5.12 9.94
N GLY A 28 0.72 -4.81 10.00
CA GLY A 28 1.78 -5.76 9.70
C GLY A 28 3.00 -5.05 9.13
N GLU A 29 3.80 -5.79 8.36
CA GLU A 29 5.02 -5.27 7.75
C GLU A 29 5.01 -5.43 6.23
N TYR A 30 5.66 -4.48 5.55
CA TYR A 30 5.80 -4.46 4.09
C TYR A 30 7.26 -4.26 3.68
N SER A 31 7.61 -4.78 2.51
CA SER A 31 8.93 -4.61 1.90
C SER A 31 9.13 -3.17 1.43
N TYR A 32 10.10 -2.45 2.01
CA TYR A 32 10.42 -1.09 1.60
C TYR A 32 10.98 -1.05 0.17
N GLY A 33 11.68 -2.11 -0.26
CA GLY A 33 12.15 -2.25 -1.64
C GLY A 33 11.00 -2.33 -2.64
N ASP A 34 9.93 -3.07 -2.32
CA ASP A 34 8.76 -3.19 -3.20
C ASP A 34 7.92 -1.91 -3.23
N TYR A 35 7.74 -1.27 -2.07
CA TYR A 35 7.18 0.08 -2.03
C TYR A 35 7.99 1.05 -2.90
N SER A 36 9.32 1.04 -2.76
CA SER A 36 10.21 1.90 -3.52
C SER A 36 10.09 1.67 -5.04
N LYS A 37 9.95 0.41 -5.47
CA LYS A 37 9.66 0.08 -6.88
C LYS A 37 8.33 0.67 -7.33
N LEU A 38 7.27 0.51 -6.54
CA LEU A 38 5.94 1.04 -6.85
C LEU A 38 5.94 2.57 -6.96
N VAL A 39 6.64 3.28 -6.07
CA VAL A 39 6.74 4.74 -6.13
C VAL A 39 7.45 5.17 -7.42
N ARG A 40 8.57 4.53 -7.76
CA ARG A 40 9.31 4.81 -9.00
C ARG A 40 8.46 4.55 -10.24
N ILE A 41 7.74 3.44 -10.24
CA ILE A 41 6.75 3.07 -11.25
C ILE A 41 5.72 4.18 -11.44
N LYS A 42 5.03 4.61 -10.37
CA LYS A 42 4.00 5.64 -10.43
C LYS A 42 4.55 7.00 -10.88
N ALA A 43 5.75 7.36 -10.43
CA ALA A 43 6.43 8.58 -10.85
C ALA A 43 6.71 8.60 -12.36
N ASN A 44 7.14 7.47 -12.94
CA ASN A 44 7.36 7.36 -14.39
C ASN A 44 6.08 7.60 -15.21
N ASN A 45 4.90 7.30 -14.66
CA ASN A 45 3.61 7.58 -15.31
C ASN A 45 3.08 9.00 -15.06
N ASN A 46 3.84 9.89 -14.42
CA ASN A 46 3.35 11.20 -13.94
C ASN A 46 2.22 11.11 -12.89
N HIS A 47 2.10 9.99 -12.19
CA HIS A 47 1.17 9.85 -11.07
C HIS A 47 1.93 10.09 -9.75
N PHE A 48 1.56 11.15 -9.03
CA PHE A 48 2.06 11.36 -7.68
C PHE A 48 1.43 10.36 -6.72
N LEU A 49 2.26 9.56 -6.06
CA LEU A 49 1.81 8.74 -4.93
C LEU A 49 1.91 9.60 -3.67
N GLY A 50 0.77 9.79 -2.99
CA GLY A 50 0.73 10.51 -1.71
C GLY A 50 1.45 9.74 -0.58
N SER A 51 0.91 9.77 0.63
CA SER A 51 1.41 8.84 1.67
C SER A 51 1.12 7.40 1.25
N PHE A 52 2.05 6.48 1.54
CA PHE A 52 1.84 5.07 1.29
C PHE A 52 0.58 4.54 2.00
N GLU A 53 0.35 4.99 3.24
CA GLU A 53 -0.88 4.73 3.98
C GLU A 53 -2.14 5.10 3.18
N ASN A 54 -2.22 6.33 2.65
CA ASN A 54 -3.41 6.76 1.89
C ASN A 54 -3.57 5.99 0.58
N TYR A 55 -2.45 5.59 -0.03
CA TYR A 55 -2.49 4.72 -1.19
C TYR A 55 -3.12 3.35 -0.85
N ILE A 56 -2.70 2.72 0.25
CA ILE A 56 -3.28 1.46 0.73
C ILE A 56 -4.76 1.64 1.09
N CYS A 57 -5.14 2.71 1.77
CA CYS A 57 -6.55 3.03 2.03
C CYS A 57 -7.37 3.12 0.73
N GLY A 58 -6.80 3.70 -0.33
CA GLY A 58 -7.42 3.75 -1.65
C GLY A 58 -7.61 2.37 -2.30
N LEU A 59 -6.64 1.47 -2.15
CA LEU A 59 -6.77 0.08 -2.62
C LEU A 59 -7.92 -0.64 -1.89
N ILE A 60 -7.97 -0.50 -0.56
CA ILE A 60 -9.02 -1.09 0.28
C ILE A 60 -10.40 -0.54 -0.14
N HIS A 61 -10.51 0.77 -0.32
CA HIS A 61 -11.77 1.40 -0.77
C HIS A 61 -12.21 0.85 -2.13
N ASN A 62 -11.31 0.79 -3.10
CA ASN A 62 -11.65 0.35 -4.44
C ASN A 62 -12.14 -1.10 -4.47
N TYR A 63 -11.53 -1.98 -3.67
CA TYR A 63 -11.84 -3.40 -3.64
C TYR A 63 -13.03 -3.74 -2.74
N PHE A 64 -12.98 -3.32 -1.46
CA PHE A 64 -13.99 -3.67 -0.46
C PHE A 64 -15.17 -2.70 -0.40
N LYS A 65 -15.11 -1.56 -1.10
CA LYS A 65 -16.13 -0.49 -1.13
C LYS A 65 -16.40 0.11 0.25
N ILE A 66 -15.34 0.31 1.03
CA ILE A 66 -15.39 0.96 2.35
C ILE A 66 -14.41 2.13 2.43
N ASP A 67 -14.76 3.18 3.16
CA ASP A 67 -13.84 4.28 3.45
C ASP A 67 -13.04 3.98 4.71
N VAL A 68 -11.72 4.12 4.65
CA VAL A 68 -10.81 3.91 5.79
C VAL A 68 -10.43 5.26 6.38
N LEU A 69 -11.30 5.81 7.25
CA LEU A 69 -11.15 7.14 7.82
C LEU A 69 -10.67 7.10 9.26
N ASN A 70 -11.00 6.04 10.01
CA ASN A 70 -10.67 5.88 11.42
C ASN A 70 -10.27 4.44 11.77
N GLU A 71 -9.91 4.19 13.04
CA GLU A 71 -9.48 2.87 13.53
C GLU A 71 -10.54 1.77 13.39
N ASN A 72 -11.83 2.09 13.54
CA ASN A 72 -12.90 1.11 13.40
C ASN A 72 -13.08 0.68 11.95
N ASP A 73 -12.90 1.59 10.99
CA ASP A 73 -12.95 1.26 9.57
C ASP A 73 -11.81 0.29 9.19
N VAL A 74 -10.65 0.46 9.82
CA VAL A 74 -9.51 -0.44 9.64
C VAL A 74 -9.84 -1.83 10.19
N LYS A 75 -10.44 -1.93 11.38
CA LYS A 75 -10.91 -3.22 11.93
C LYS A 75 -11.96 -3.86 11.04
N ASN A 76 -12.87 -3.07 10.48
CA ASN A 76 -13.86 -3.54 9.50
C ASN A 76 -13.17 -4.08 8.24
N ALA A 77 -12.16 -3.38 7.72
CA ALA A 77 -11.37 -3.84 6.57
C ALA A 77 -10.66 -5.18 6.85
N ILE A 78 -10.09 -5.35 8.05
CA ILE A 78 -9.46 -6.60 8.48
C ILE A 78 -10.48 -7.74 8.48
N ASN A 79 -11.65 -7.53 9.10
CA ASN A 79 -12.69 -8.56 9.18
C ASN A 79 -13.21 -8.92 7.78
N LEU A 80 -13.52 -7.92 6.95
CA LEU A 80 -13.98 -8.14 5.58
C LEU A 80 -12.95 -8.89 4.73
N CYS A 81 -11.67 -8.60 4.89
CA CYS A 81 -10.60 -9.32 4.20
C CYS A 81 -10.59 -10.79 4.63
N LYS A 82 -10.69 -11.08 5.92
CA LYS A 82 -10.76 -12.46 6.42
C LYS A 82 -12.00 -13.19 5.92
N GLU A 83 -13.15 -12.52 5.87
CA GLU A 83 -14.40 -13.13 5.41
C GLU A 83 -14.40 -13.42 3.91
N LYS A 84 -13.91 -12.49 3.08
CA LYS A 84 -13.97 -12.58 1.62
C LYS A 84 -12.79 -13.32 1.00
N GLU A 85 -11.59 -13.02 1.47
CA GLU A 85 -10.33 -13.51 0.87
C GLU A 85 -9.71 -14.65 1.67
N GLN A 86 -10.22 -14.91 2.89
CA GLN A 86 -9.70 -15.96 3.80
C GLN A 86 -8.21 -15.79 4.14
N ILE A 87 -7.71 -14.56 4.11
CA ILE A 87 -6.33 -14.20 4.44
C ILE A 87 -6.28 -12.93 5.31
N GLU A 88 -5.15 -12.70 5.96
CA GLU A 88 -4.92 -11.47 6.71
C GLU A 88 -4.80 -10.27 5.77
N LEU A 89 -5.22 -9.09 6.23
CA LEU A 89 -5.22 -7.87 5.42
C LEU A 89 -3.83 -7.51 4.90
N ILE A 90 -2.78 -7.73 5.69
CA ILE A 90 -1.40 -7.46 5.26
C ILE A 90 -0.96 -8.38 4.11
N ASP A 91 -1.37 -9.64 4.13
CA ASP A 91 -1.03 -10.59 3.08
C ASP A 91 -1.75 -10.22 1.79
N TRP A 92 -3.02 -9.85 1.89
CA TRP A 92 -3.77 -9.29 0.75
C TRP A 92 -3.08 -8.05 0.19
N ILE A 93 -2.68 -7.09 1.03
CA ILE A 93 -1.95 -5.89 0.61
C ILE A 93 -0.67 -6.27 -0.15
N ASN A 94 0.14 -7.17 0.41
CA ASN A 94 1.40 -7.59 -0.21
C ASN A 94 1.16 -8.28 -1.57
N GLN A 95 0.10 -9.08 -1.70
CA GLN A 95 -0.30 -9.67 -2.98
C GLN A 95 -0.69 -8.61 -4.01
N GLN A 96 -1.51 -7.62 -3.62
CA GLN A 96 -1.90 -6.53 -4.52
C GLN A 96 -0.68 -5.71 -4.98
N LEU A 97 0.26 -5.41 -4.07
CA LEU A 97 1.50 -4.72 -4.41
C LEU A 97 2.34 -5.52 -5.40
N TYR A 98 2.44 -6.84 -5.20
CA TYR A 98 3.17 -7.72 -6.11
C TYR A 98 2.58 -7.72 -7.52
N VAL A 99 1.25 -7.82 -7.64
CA VAL A 99 0.54 -7.77 -8.95
C VAL A 99 0.83 -6.45 -9.65
N LEU A 100 0.69 -5.33 -8.96
CA LEU A 100 0.95 -3.99 -9.52
C LEU A 100 2.39 -3.82 -10.02
N ILE A 101 3.37 -4.33 -9.27
CA ILE A 101 4.78 -4.28 -9.69
C ILE A 101 5.03 -5.18 -10.90
N LYS A 102 4.40 -6.36 -10.94
CA LYS A 102 4.57 -7.32 -12.03
C LYS A 102 3.94 -6.84 -13.34
N ASP A 103 2.71 -6.35 -13.29
CA ASP A 103 2.00 -5.86 -14.46
C ASP A 103 2.78 -4.73 -15.12
N TYR A 104 3.36 -3.83 -14.32
CA TYR A 104 4.13 -2.71 -14.84
C TYR A 104 5.39 -3.14 -15.60
N LYS A 105 6.09 -4.19 -15.17
CA LYS A 105 7.25 -4.74 -15.90
C LYS A 105 6.88 -5.26 -17.29
N ASN A 106 5.62 -5.65 -17.49
CA ASN A 106 5.14 -6.13 -18.78
C ASN A 106 4.74 -4.97 -19.73
N TYR A 107 4.53 -3.75 -19.22
CA TYR A 107 4.23 -2.56 -20.03
C TYR A 107 5.50 -1.86 -20.58
N GLU A 108 6.69 -2.21 -20.08
CA GLU A 108 7.98 -1.65 -20.54
C GLU A 108 8.71 -2.52 -21.60
N ASN A 109 8.11 -3.65 -22.02
CA ASN A 109 8.59 -4.49 -23.13
C ASN A 109 7.66 -4.39 -24.34
#